data_AF-A0A6S6PQU6-F1
#
_entry.id   AF-A0A6S6PQU6-F1
#
_cell.length_a   1.000
_cell.length_b   1.000
_cell.length_c   1.000
_cell.angle_alpha   90.00
_cell.angle_beta   90.00
_cell.angle_gamma   90.00
#
_symmetry.space_group_name_H-M   'P 1'
#
loop_
_entity.id
_entity.type
_entity.pdbx_description
1 polymer ?
#
loop_
_entity_poly.entity_id
_entity_poly.type
_entity_poly.pdbx_seq_one_letter_code
_entity_poly.pdbx_strand_id
1 'polypeptide(L)'
;MTRFIEEHRQTYGVGSICRVLSIAPSAYYATVARQKNPCVRSQKDKELCDDIRRVWNNNFCVYGARKVWHQLRREGLDVARCTVERLIAGWG
;
A
#
# COMPACT_ATOMS: atom_id res chain seq x y z
N MET A 1 -0.11 2.87 12.17
CA MET A 1 0.26 2.24 13.45
C MET A 1 1.77 2.05 13.60
N THR A 2 2.48 1.51 12.61
CA THR A 2 3.96 1.34 12.69
C THR A 2 4.75 2.63 12.68
N ARG A 3 4.24 3.70 12.02
CA ARG A 3 4.90 5.01 11.95
C ARG A 3 5.24 5.60 13.32
N PHE A 4 4.31 5.54 14.27
CA PHE A 4 4.54 6.04 15.64
C PHE A 4 5.66 5.28 16.36
N ILE A 5 5.69 3.95 16.21
CA ILE A 5 6.73 3.09 16.78
C ILE A 5 8.09 3.42 16.14
N GLU A 6 8.15 3.61 14.82
CA GLU A 6 9.39 4.00 14.12
C GLU A 6 9.93 5.38 14.53
N GLU A 7 9.05 6.36 14.75
CA GLU A 7 9.46 7.71 15.16
C GLU A 7 10.03 7.73 16.58
N HIS A 8 9.54 6.85 17.46
CA HIS A 8 9.85 6.89 18.90
C HIS A 8 10.75 5.72 19.39
N ARG A 9 11.08 4.75 18.53
CA ARG A 9 11.89 3.57 18.89
C ARG A 9 13.28 3.90 19.41
N GLN A 10 13.89 5.02 18.98
CA GLN A 10 15.22 5.41 19.42
C GLN A 10 15.20 5.95 20.86
N THR A 11 14.11 6.61 21.26
CA THR A 11 13.97 7.25 22.57
C THR A 11 13.47 6.28 23.64
N TYR A 12 12.47 5.43 23.31
CA TYR A 12 11.77 4.61 24.32
C TYR A 12 11.97 3.10 24.16
N GLY A 13 12.56 2.66 23.05
CA GLY A 13 12.65 1.25 22.69
C GLY A 13 11.31 0.67 22.23
N VAL A 14 11.37 -0.24 21.25
CA VAL A 14 10.19 -0.86 20.63
C VAL A 14 9.32 -1.59 21.67
N GLY A 15 9.93 -2.32 22.61
CA GLY A 15 9.21 -3.09 23.62
C GLY A 15 8.32 -2.24 24.52
N SER A 16 8.79 -1.07 24.95
CA SER A 16 8.05 -0.14 25.81
C SER A 16 6.83 0.42 25.11
N ILE A 17 6.99 0.85 23.85
CA ILE A 17 5.90 1.40 23.03
C ILE A 17 4.88 0.30 22.71
N CYS A 18 5.35 -0.89 22.33
CA CYS A 18 4.50 -2.05 22.09
C CYS A 18 3.65 -2.43 23.31
N ARG A 19 4.22 -2.35 24.52
CA ARG A 19 3.47 -2.59 25.77
C ARG A 19 2.34 -1.57 25.98
N VAL A 20 2.60 -0.28 25.76
CA VAL A 20 1.56 0.77 25.90
C VAL A 20 0.47 0.62 24.84
N LEU A 21 0.85 0.30 23.60
CA LEU A 21 -0.10 0.10 22.50
C LEU A 21 -0.79 -1.27 22.53
N SER A 22 -0.47 -2.14 23.51
CA SER A 22 -0.98 -3.52 23.60
C SER A 22 -0.72 -4.36 22.33
N ILE A 23 0.45 -4.16 21.70
CA ILE A 23 0.91 -4.89 20.51
C ILE A 23 2.06 -5.82 20.93
N ALA A 24 2.06 -7.07 20.47
CA ALA A 24 3.22 -7.94 20.67
C ALA A 24 4.43 -7.43 19.85
N PRO A 25 5.64 -7.32 20.42
CA PRO A 25 6.85 -6.91 19.67
C PRO A 25 7.11 -7.79 18.44
N SER A 26 6.83 -9.09 18.54
CA SER A 26 6.91 -10.03 17.42
C SER A 26 5.98 -9.66 16.26
N ALA A 27 4.77 -9.18 16.54
CA ALA A 27 3.84 -8.70 15.52
C ALA A 27 4.40 -7.46 14.81
N TYR A 28 4.99 -6.51 15.55
CA TYR A 28 5.69 -5.37 14.95
C TYR A 28 6.83 -5.82 14.03
N TYR A 29 7.76 -6.66 14.50
CA TYR A 29 8.87 -7.13 13.67
C TYR A 29 8.40 -7.94 12.46
N ALA A 30 7.33 -8.73 12.58
CA ALA A 30 6.72 -9.45 11.46
C ALA A 30 6.12 -8.49 10.41
N THR A 31 5.53 -7.36 10.82
CA THR A 31 5.09 -6.32 9.88
C THR A 31 6.26 -5.63 9.21
N VAL A 32 7.32 -5.28 9.94
CA VAL A 32 8.54 -4.67 9.40
C VAL A 32 9.24 -5.62 8.41
N ALA A 33 9.34 -6.91 8.73
CA ALA A 33 9.96 -7.90 7.85
C ALA A 33 9.20 -8.05 6.52
N ARG A 34 7.85 -8.07 6.56
CA ARG A 34 7.00 -8.11 5.36
C ARG A 34 7.13 -6.85 4.50
N GLN A 35 7.34 -5.69 5.12
CA GLN A 35 7.57 -4.44 4.40
C GLN A 35 8.97 -4.36 3.77
N LYS A 36 9.99 -4.92 4.43
CA LYS A 36 11.37 -4.96 3.92
C LYS A 36 11.56 -5.96 2.78
N ASN A 37 10.87 -7.10 2.84
CA ASN A 37 10.94 -8.15 1.82
C ASN A 37 9.56 -8.36 1.17
N PRO A 38 9.06 -7.39 0.39
CA PRO A 38 7.80 -7.56 -0.32
C PRO A 38 7.98 -8.63 -1.40
N CYS A 39 7.00 -9.53 -1.54
CA CYS A 39 7.02 -10.49 -2.63
C CYS A 39 6.96 -9.77 -4.00
N VAL A 40 7.43 -10.41 -5.06
CA VAL A 40 7.47 -9.84 -6.42
C VAL A 40 6.10 -9.31 -6.84
N ARG A 41 5.02 -10.01 -6.46
CA ARG A 41 3.64 -9.57 -6.71
C ARG A 41 3.30 -8.27 -5.98
N SER A 42 3.66 -8.14 -4.70
CA SER A 42 3.43 -6.92 -3.93
C SER A 42 4.22 -5.73 -4.47
N GLN A 43 5.40 -5.95 -5.05
CA GLN A 43 6.18 -4.89 -5.69
C GLN A 43 5.47 -4.39 -6.95
N LYS A 44 5.08 -5.30 -7.86
CA LYS A 44 4.31 -4.95 -9.05
C LYS A 44 2.97 -4.29 -8.74
N ASP A 45 2.27 -4.77 -7.72
CA ASP A 45 1.01 -4.18 -7.26
C ASP A 45 1.22 -2.75 -6.74
N LYS A 46 2.37 -2.47 -6.11
CA LYS A 46 2.71 -1.12 -5.62
C LYS A 46 2.98 -0.17 -6.78
N GLU A 47 3.80 -0.57 -7.75
CA GLU A 47 4.06 0.20 -8.96
C GLU A 47 2.74 0.50 -9.71
N LEU A 48 1.93 -0.53 -9.91
CA LEU A 48 0.63 -0.38 -10.56
C LEU A 48 -0.34 0.51 -9.75
N CYS A 49 -0.31 0.44 -8.41
CA CYS A 49 -1.10 1.36 -7.58
C CYS A 49 -0.73 2.81 -7.81
N ASP A 50 0.56 3.11 -7.99
CA ASP A 50 1.02 4.49 -8.20
C ASP A 50 0.53 5.02 -9.57
N ASP A 51 0.54 4.18 -10.62
CA ASP A 51 -0.07 4.52 -11.91
C ASP A 51 -1.59 4.70 -11.85
N ILE A 52 -2.29 3.78 -11.17
CA ILE A 52 -3.74 3.88 -10.96
C ILE A 52 -4.06 5.19 -10.22
N ARG A 53 -3.29 5.55 -9.18
CA ARG A 53 -3.48 6.80 -8.43
C ARG A 53 -3.23 8.03 -9.27
N ARG A 54 -2.18 8.03 -10.09
CA ARG A 54 -1.88 9.13 -11.02
C ARG A 54 -3.08 9.37 -11.94
N VAL A 55 -3.57 8.31 -12.60
CA VAL A 55 -4.74 8.40 -13.47
C VAL A 55 -5.98 8.85 -12.70
N TRP A 56 -6.22 8.32 -11.52
CA TRP A 56 -7.38 8.66 -10.70
C TRP A 56 -7.38 10.14 -10.26
N ASN A 57 -6.24 10.63 -9.76
CA ASN A 57 -6.06 12.02 -9.34
C ASN A 57 -6.15 13.00 -10.52
N ASN A 58 -5.55 12.65 -11.67
CA ASN A 58 -5.63 13.48 -12.87
C ASN A 58 -7.08 13.61 -13.41
N ASN A 59 -7.96 12.68 -13.05
CA ASN A 59 -9.38 12.70 -13.42
C ASN A 59 -10.28 13.10 -12.24
N PHE A 60 -9.77 13.94 -11.33
CA PHE A 60 -10.49 14.50 -10.18
C PHE A 60 -11.16 13.45 -9.29
N CYS A 61 -10.58 12.26 -9.21
CA CYS A 61 -11.09 11.14 -8.43
C CYS A 61 -12.47 10.60 -8.88
N VAL A 62 -12.99 11.06 -10.03
CA VAL A 62 -14.31 10.66 -10.57
C VAL A 62 -14.26 9.29 -11.24
N TYR A 63 -13.07 8.84 -11.64
CA TYR A 63 -12.92 7.59 -12.37
C TYR A 63 -12.98 6.38 -11.43
N GLY A 64 -14.04 5.58 -11.57
CA GLY A 64 -14.06 4.22 -11.03
C GLY A 64 -13.12 3.28 -11.80
N ALA A 65 -12.95 2.06 -11.29
CA ALA A 65 -11.97 1.09 -11.80
C ALA A 65 -12.02 0.83 -13.30
N ARG A 66 -13.22 0.76 -13.89
CA ARG A 66 -13.38 0.57 -15.35
C ARG A 66 -12.78 1.72 -16.16
N LYS A 67 -12.99 2.98 -15.75
CA LYS A 67 -12.47 4.16 -16.47
C LYS A 67 -10.96 4.27 -16.31
N VAL A 68 -10.44 4.00 -15.11
CA VAL A 68 -8.99 3.93 -14.86
C VAL A 68 -8.35 2.85 -15.73
N TRP A 69 -8.93 1.64 -15.78
CA TRP A 69 -8.43 0.56 -16.63
C TRP A 69 -8.37 0.95 -18.12
N HIS A 70 -9.40 1.59 -18.65
CA HIS A 70 -9.38 2.07 -20.04
C HIS A 70 -8.29 3.11 -20.28
N GLN A 71 -8.05 4.01 -19.33
CA GLN A 71 -7.02 5.03 -19.44
C GLN A 71 -5.60 4.43 -19.37
N LEU A 72 -5.35 3.48 -18.45
CA LEU A 72 -4.08 2.77 -18.37
C LEU A 72 -3.75 2.05 -19.68
N ARG A 73 -4.75 1.39 -20.29
CA ARG A 73 -4.57 0.72 -21.58
C ARG A 73 -4.27 1.69 -22.72
N ARG A 74 -4.82 2.91 -22.69
CA ARG A 74 -4.48 3.98 -23.65
C ARG A 74 -3.05 4.49 -23.49
N GLU A 75 -2.52 4.44 -22.26
CA GLU A 75 -1.14 4.80 -21.94
C GLU A 75 -0.14 3.64 -22.17
N GLY A 76 -0.61 2.51 -22.71
CA GLY A 76 0.23 1.35 -23.06
C GLY A 76 0.46 0.35 -21.93
N LEU A 77 -0.20 0.53 -20.77
CA LEU A 77 -0.11 -0.40 -19.65
C LEU A 77 -1.13 -1.53 -19.82
N ASP A 78 -0.64 -2.71 -20.20
CA ASP A 78 -1.49 -3.90 -20.33
C ASP A 78 -1.68 -4.59 -18.97
N VAL A 79 -2.83 -4.30 -18.35
CA VAL A 79 -3.20 -4.85 -17.05
C VAL A 79 -4.62 -5.41 -17.08
N ALA A 80 -4.83 -6.52 -16.40
CA ALA A 80 -6.15 -7.11 -16.26
C ALA A 80 -7.08 -6.18 -15.47
N ARG A 81 -8.32 -6.02 -15.94
CA ARG A 81 -9.34 -5.20 -15.27
C ARG A 81 -9.56 -5.61 -13.81
N CYS A 82 -9.59 -6.91 -13.53
CA CYS A 82 -9.77 -7.43 -12.17
C CYS A 82 -8.62 -7.03 -11.22
N THR A 83 -7.41 -6.80 -11.74
CA THR A 83 -6.28 -6.27 -10.96
C THR A 83 -6.55 -4.83 -10.55
N VAL A 84 -7.01 -3.99 -11.47
CA VAL A 84 -7.35 -2.59 -11.19
C VAL A 84 -8.50 -2.49 -10.19
N GLU A 85 -9.55 -3.29 -10.37
CA GLU A 85 -10.69 -3.36 -9.43
C GLU A 85 -10.26 -3.76 -8.03
N ARG A 86 -9.45 -4.82 -7.90
CA ARG A 86 -8.91 -5.27 -6.61
C ARG A 86 -8.06 -4.20 -5.93
N LEU A 87 -7.19 -3.51 -6.68
CA LEU A 87 -6.30 -2.50 -6.10
C LEU A 87 -7.07 -1.26 -5.64
N ILE A 88 -8.08 -0.81 -6.40
CA ILE A 88 -8.95 0.30 -6.00
C ILE A 88 -9.83 -0.08 -4.81
N ALA A 89 -10.36 -1.30 -4.76
CA ALA A 89 -11.16 -1.77 -3.63
C ALA A 89 -10.36 -1.78 -2.31
N GLY A 90 -9.04 -1.95 -2.38
CA GLY A 90 -8.16 -1.91 -1.21
C GLY A 90 -7.80 -0.51 -0.70
N TRP A 91 -8.33 0.57 -1.27
CA TRP A 91 -8.09 1.95 -0.84
C TRP A 91 -9.13 2.50 0.15
N GLY A 92 -10.15 1.70 0.47
CA GLY A 92 -11.16 2.02 1.50
C GLY A 92 -10.58 2.06 2.90
#